data_AF-A0A127VGJ9-F1
#
_entry.id   AF-A0A127VGJ9-F1
#
_cell.length_a   1.000
_cell.length_b   1.000
_cell.length_c   1.000
_cell.angle_alpha   90.00
_cell.angle_beta   90.00
_cell.angle_gamma   90.00
#
_symmetry.space_group_name_H-M   'P 1'
#
loop_
_entity.id
_entity.type
_entity.pdbx_description
1 polymer ?
#
loop_
_entity_poly.entity_id
_entity_poly.type
_entity_poly.pdbx_seq_one_letter_code
_entity_poly.pdbx_strand_id
1 'polypeptide(L)'
;MKSIKPKESAFIYNPKGNELTLIADLRFNYDLNCRRFLLDENPYGEPSLVEISDVKINEESTVLSFHAFYRKKEVDFRLESTNSRDNIIFQTIANFDLSFNGKEDLDKVQLFFKGGKFNELETLKQSSDYELISSLTIFNDNDEIVLIKQNPWGRFKVGAIELTDKQQIIYKLEDGSSGIYQVDINPEVYSIFSKLI
;
A
#
# COMPACT_ATOMS: atom_id res chain seq x y z
N MET A 1 13.15 5.64 23.24
CA MET A 1 12.42 6.14 22.06
C MET A 1 13.28 6.07 20.82
N LYS A 2 12.84 5.32 19.80
CA LYS A 2 13.47 5.19 18.48
C LYS A 2 12.70 6.05 17.47
N SER A 3 13.35 7.10 16.96
CA SER A 3 12.76 8.00 15.97
C SER A 3 13.15 7.57 14.55
N ILE A 4 12.18 7.56 13.64
CA ILE A 4 12.32 7.15 12.24
C ILE A 4 11.69 8.22 11.37
N LYS A 5 12.39 8.57 10.28
CA LYS A 5 11.84 9.43 9.21
C LYS A 5 11.70 8.55 7.97
N PRO A 6 10.46 8.15 7.60
CA PRO A 6 10.24 7.25 6.49
C PRO A 6 10.92 7.75 5.20
N LYS A 7 11.56 6.83 4.49
CA LYS A 7 12.13 7.05 3.16
C LYS A 7 11.39 6.26 2.10
N GLU A 8 10.81 5.13 2.50
CA GLU A 8 10.04 4.24 1.65
C GLU A 8 8.68 3.99 2.27
N SER A 9 7.66 4.06 1.43
CA SER A 9 6.29 3.85 1.85
C SER A 9 5.56 3.01 0.84
N ALA A 10 4.67 2.16 1.31
CA ALA A 10 3.96 1.24 0.44
C ALA A 10 2.60 0.85 0.98
N PHE A 11 1.75 0.45 0.05
CA PHE A 11 0.49 -0.23 0.30
C PHE A 11 0.52 -1.54 -0.47
N ILE A 12 0.24 -2.65 0.19
CA ILE A 12 0.16 -3.97 -0.41
C ILE A 12 -1.11 -4.63 0.07
N TYR A 13 -1.93 -5.06 -0.88
CA TYR A 13 -3.08 -5.91 -0.63
C TYR A 13 -2.99 -7.17 -1.48
N ASN A 14 -3.04 -8.32 -0.81
CA ASN A 14 -3.04 -9.63 -1.43
C ASN A 14 -4.07 -10.52 -0.71
N PRO A 15 -5.29 -10.64 -1.25
CA PRO A 15 -6.36 -11.37 -0.58
C PRO A 15 -6.06 -12.87 -0.44
N LYS A 16 -5.34 -13.47 -1.42
CA LYS A 16 -4.89 -14.86 -1.36
C LYS A 16 -3.96 -15.11 -0.16
N GLY A 17 -3.09 -14.16 0.13
CA GLY A 17 -2.18 -14.20 1.28
C GLY A 17 -2.83 -13.75 2.59
N ASN A 18 -4.10 -13.33 2.54
CA ASN A 18 -4.76 -12.62 3.63
C ASN A 18 -3.93 -11.42 4.13
N GLU A 19 -3.30 -10.71 3.20
CA GLU A 19 -2.31 -9.68 3.49
C GLU A 19 -2.89 -8.31 3.17
N LEU A 20 -2.90 -7.44 4.18
CA LEU A 20 -3.00 -6.00 4.03
C LEU A 20 -1.83 -5.38 4.78
N THR A 21 -0.88 -4.84 4.03
CA THR A 21 0.38 -4.33 4.55
C THR A 21 0.53 -2.86 4.21
N LEU A 22 0.87 -2.06 5.23
CA LEU A 22 1.29 -0.68 5.10
C LEU A 22 2.76 -0.56 5.48
N ILE A 23 3.52 0.19 4.70
CA ILE A 23 4.95 0.42 4.93
C ILE A 23 5.21 1.90 5.08
N ALA A 24 5.96 2.28 6.11
CA ALA A 24 6.54 3.61 6.31
C ALA A 24 7.91 3.43 6.97
N ASP A 25 8.88 2.91 6.21
CA ASP A 25 10.13 2.23 6.61
C ASP A 25 9.96 0.99 7.52
N LEU A 26 8.99 1.01 8.42
CA LEU A 26 8.51 -0.16 9.16
C LEU A 26 7.35 -0.80 8.41
N ARG A 27 7.26 -2.13 8.46
CA ARG A 27 6.20 -2.91 7.82
C ARG A 27 5.12 -3.26 8.85
N PHE A 28 3.90 -2.82 8.60
CA PHE A 28 2.73 -3.06 9.42
C PHE A 28 1.77 -3.99 8.67
N ASN A 29 1.48 -5.15 9.22
CA ASN A 29 0.53 -6.11 8.64
C ASN A 29 -0.77 -6.05 9.44
N TYR A 30 -1.89 -5.92 8.76
CA TYR A 30 -3.21 -5.95 9.41
C TYR A 30 -3.63 -7.39 9.67
N ASP A 31 -3.86 -7.73 10.94
CA ASP A 31 -4.44 -9.01 11.33
C ASP A 31 -5.97 -8.88 11.38
N LEU A 32 -6.66 -9.56 10.45
CA LEU A 32 -8.13 -9.58 10.40
C LEU A 32 -8.77 -10.21 11.65
N ASN A 33 -8.08 -11.12 12.35
CA ASN A 33 -8.62 -11.78 13.54
C ASN A 33 -8.64 -10.81 14.73
N CYS A 34 -7.55 -10.07 14.91
CA CYS A 34 -7.40 -9.11 16.01
C CYS A 34 -7.83 -7.68 15.63
N ARG A 35 -8.16 -7.44 14.36
CA ARG A 35 -8.55 -6.14 13.78
C ARG A 35 -7.58 -5.00 14.10
N ARG A 36 -6.29 -5.28 14.01
CA ARG A 36 -5.24 -4.30 14.31
C ARG A 36 -4.01 -4.56 13.48
N PHE A 37 -3.21 -3.51 13.32
CA PHE A 37 -1.88 -3.65 12.74
C PHE A 37 -0.91 -4.28 13.72
N LEU A 38 -0.06 -5.16 13.20
CA LEU A 38 1.09 -5.77 13.87
C LEU A 38 2.36 -5.31 13.16
N LEU A 39 3.44 -5.13 13.90
CA LEU A 39 4.74 -4.76 13.35
C LEU A 39 5.51 -6.01 12.94
N ASP A 40 6.02 -6.06 11.71
CA ASP A 40 6.95 -7.12 11.29
C ASP A 40 8.39 -6.75 11.71
N GLU A 41 8.99 -7.55 12.60
CA GLU A 41 10.37 -7.34 13.07
C GLU A 41 11.44 -7.95 12.15
N ASN A 42 11.03 -8.76 11.17
CA ASN A 42 11.88 -9.43 10.21
C ASN A 42 11.39 -9.23 8.75
N PRO A 43 11.35 -7.98 8.25
CA PRO A 43 10.75 -7.67 6.95
C PRO A 43 11.48 -8.29 5.74
N TYR A 44 12.71 -8.79 5.92
CA TYR A 44 13.53 -9.40 4.86
C TYR A 44 13.59 -10.93 4.92
N GLY A 45 12.94 -11.54 5.91
CA GLY A 45 12.88 -12.99 6.07
C GLY A 45 11.45 -13.48 6.23
N GLU A 46 11.27 -14.56 6.97
CA GLU A 46 9.93 -14.98 7.39
C GLU A 46 9.33 -13.91 8.31
N PRO A 47 8.10 -13.43 8.04
CA PRO A 47 7.45 -12.41 8.84
C PRO A 47 7.39 -12.84 10.31
N SER A 48 7.84 -11.95 11.20
CA SER A 48 7.71 -12.12 12.64
C SER A 48 6.87 -10.96 13.15
N LEU A 49 5.58 -11.22 13.40
CA LEU A 49 4.62 -10.19 13.74
C LEU A 49 4.57 -10.00 15.26
N VAL A 50 4.78 -8.77 15.70
CA VAL A 50 4.66 -8.37 17.11
C VAL A 50 3.55 -7.34 17.27
N GLU A 51 2.86 -7.41 18.40
CA GLU A 51 1.82 -6.44 18.72
C GLU A 51 2.40 -5.05 18.90
N ILE A 52 1.64 -4.04 18.47
CA ILE A 52 1.86 -2.64 18.82
C ILE A 52 0.77 -2.18 19.78
N SER A 53 1.13 -1.36 20.75
CA SER A 53 0.22 -0.76 21.73
C SER A 53 0.39 0.75 21.80
N ASP A 54 -0.55 1.42 22.49
CA ASP A 54 -0.51 2.85 22.74
C ASP A 54 -0.32 3.70 21.47
N VAL A 55 -0.94 3.23 20.38
CA VAL A 55 -0.87 3.88 19.07
C VAL A 55 -1.51 5.27 19.17
N LYS A 56 -0.73 6.30 18.87
CA LYS A 56 -1.12 7.70 18.92
C LYS A 56 -0.67 8.40 17.67
N ILE A 57 -1.55 9.24 17.15
CA ILE A 57 -1.26 10.15 16.07
C ILE A 57 -1.48 11.59 16.55
N ASN A 58 -0.65 12.54 16.10
CA ASN A 58 -0.89 13.95 16.39
C ASN A 58 -2.03 14.50 15.51
N GLU A 59 -2.53 15.69 15.84
CA GLU A 59 -3.66 16.33 15.13
C GLU A 59 -3.39 16.51 13.62
N GLU A 60 -2.16 16.86 13.25
CA GLU A 60 -1.74 17.05 11.86
C GLU A 60 -1.43 15.75 11.12
N SER A 61 -1.47 14.61 11.81
CA SER A 61 -1.14 13.29 11.26
C SER A 61 0.29 13.14 10.71
N THR A 62 1.20 14.01 11.11
CA THR A 62 2.63 14.01 10.73
C THR A 62 3.48 13.11 11.62
N VAL A 63 2.94 12.66 12.75
CA VAL A 63 3.66 11.84 13.72
C VAL A 63 2.81 10.67 14.20
N LEU A 64 3.31 9.45 13.99
CA LEU A 64 2.78 8.22 14.59
C LEU A 64 3.71 7.76 15.71
N SER A 65 3.17 7.50 16.89
CA SER A 65 3.91 6.92 18.02
C SER A 65 3.22 5.67 18.52
N PHE A 66 3.99 4.65 18.90
CA PHE A 66 3.46 3.40 19.45
C PHE A 66 4.55 2.68 20.25
N HIS A 67 4.15 1.70 21.04
CA HIS A 67 5.03 0.83 21.80
C HIS A 67 5.02 -0.59 21.22
N ALA A 68 6.16 -1.29 21.24
CA ALA A 68 6.24 -2.68 20.81
C ALA A 68 7.39 -3.44 21.50
N PHE A 69 7.25 -4.75 21.66
CA PHE A 69 8.34 -5.65 22.03
C PHE A 69 9.09 -6.10 20.77
N TYR A 70 10.08 -5.30 20.35
CA TYR A 70 10.79 -5.45 19.09
C TYR A 70 12.19 -6.02 19.30
N ARG A 71 12.51 -7.16 18.66
CA ARG A 71 13.82 -7.83 18.75
C ARG A 71 14.26 -8.06 20.20
N LYS A 72 13.35 -8.64 20.99
CA LYS A 72 13.52 -8.98 22.42
C LYS A 72 13.72 -7.77 23.36
N LYS A 73 13.27 -6.58 22.96
CA LYS A 73 13.36 -5.36 23.77
C LYS A 73 12.07 -4.56 23.65
N GLU A 74 11.67 -3.91 24.73
CA GLU A 74 10.64 -2.89 24.70
C GLU A 74 11.16 -1.63 24.02
N VAL A 75 10.41 -1.12 23.04
CA VAL A 75 10.80 0.04 22.24
C VAL A 75 9.58 0.93 22.00
N ASP A 76 9.68 2.20 22.40
CA ASP A 76 8.79 3.25 21.94
C ASP A 76 9.25 3.76 20.58
N PHE A 77 8.41 3.61 19.57
CA PHE A 77 8.64 4.10 18.22
C PHE A 77 7.98 5.46 18.01
N ARG A 78 8.64 6.27 17.18
CA ARG A 78 8.12 7.57 16.72
C ARG A 78 8.48 7.76 15.25
N LEU A 79 7.50 7.66 14.38
CA LEU A 79 7.63 7.90 12.94
C LEU A 79 7.21 9.34 12.67
N GLU A 80 8.03 10.10 11.97
CA GLU A 80 7.77 11.50 11.64
C GLU A 80 7.94 11.73 10.13
N SER A 81 6.93 12.32 9.50
CA SER A 81 6.99 12.72 8.10
C SER A 81 6.15 13.96 7.84
N THR A 82 6.56 14.73 6.84
CA THR A 82 5.74 15.80 6.25
C THR A 82 5.14 15.38 4.91
N ASN A 83 5.42 14.14 4.46
CA ASN A 83 4.84 13.60 3.24
C ASN A 83 3.38 13.21 3.48
N SER A 84 2.47 13.70 2.63
CA SER A 84 1.04 13.42 2.76
C SER A 84 0.70 11.92 2.72
N ARG A 85 1.48 11.11 1.98
CA ARG A 85 1.26 9.66 1.86
C ARG A 85 1.58 8.93 3.15
N ASP A 86 2.67 9.31 3.80
CA ASP A 86 3.03 8.77 5.11
C ASP A 86 1.98 9.15 6.15
N ASN A 87 1.47 10.37 6.09
CA ASN A 87 0.41 10.84 6.98
C ASN A 87 -0.88 10.01 6.82
N ILE A 88 -1.25 9.65 5.58
CA ILE A 88 -2.38 8.74 5.31
C ILE A 88 -2.12 7.35 5.90
N ILE A 89 -0.90 6.83 5.73
CA ILE A 89 -0.51 5.55 6.33
C ILE A 89 -0.60 5.62 7.86
N PHE A 90 -0.11 6.69 8.48
CA PHE A 90 -0.20 6.89 9.94
C PHE A 90 -1.65 6.93 10.42
N GLN A 91 -2.51 7.69 9.73
CA GLN A 91 -3.94 7.75 10.03
C GLN A 91 -4.60 6.39 9.92
N THR A 92 -4.24 5.63 8.89
CA THR A 92 -4.75 4.28 8.69
C THR A 92 -4.29 3.38 9.82
N ILE A 93 -3.00 3.35 10.16
CA ILE A 93 -2.52 2.50 11.26
C ILE A 93 -3.21 2.83 12.60
N ALA A 94 -3.46 4.11 12.88
CA ALA A 94 -4.04 4.54 14.14
C ALA A 94 -5.57 4.33 14.25
N ASN A 95 -6.31 4.47 13.16
CA ASN A 95 -7.78 4.58 13.21
C ASN A 95 -8.52 3.46 12.47
N PHE A 96 -7.81 2.58 11.80
CA PHE A 96 -8.44 1.65 10.88
C PHE A 96 -9.02 0.42 11.58
N ASP A 97 -10.34 0.33 11.54
CA ASP A 97 -11.13 -0.79 12.02
C ASP A 97 -11.92 -1.38 10.84
N LEU A 98 -11.36 -2.42 10.22
CA LEU A 98 -12.06 -3.17 9.19
C LEU A 98 -12.84 -4.30 9.83
N SER A 99 -14.05 -4.49 9.31
CA SER A 99 -14.84 -5.69 9.54
C SER A 99 -15.19 -6.39 8.23
N PHE A 100 -14.17 -6.70 7.41
CA PHE A 100 -14.42 -7.43 6.17
C PHE A 100 -13.55 -8.69 6.07
N ASN A 101 -14.05 -9.64 5.27
CA ASN A 101 -13.40 -10.90 4.98
C ASN A 101 -12.95 -10.87 3.51
N GLY A 102 -11.65 -10.69 3.26
CA GLY A 102 -11.09 -10.57 1.90
C GLY A 102 -11.10 -11.84 1.07
N LYS A 103 -11.79 -12.91 1.51
CA LYS A 103 -11.88 -14.19 0.79
C LYS A 103 -12.57 -14.11 -0.56
N GLU A 104 -13.41 -13.10 -0.78
CA GLU A 104 -14.11 -12.89 -2.05
C GLU A 104 -13.31 -12.02 -3.03
N ASP A 105 -12.32 -11.28 -2.52
CA ASP A 105 -11.45 -10.48 -3.36
C ASP A 105 -10.42 -11.38 -4.05
N LEU A 106 -10.16 -11.11 -5.32
CA LEU A 106 -9.18 -11.86 -6.12
C LEU A 106 -8.04 -10.97 -6.62
N ASP A 107 -8.28 -9.67 -6.72
CA ASP A 107 -7.29 -8.75 -7.28
C ASP A 107 -6.22 -8.40 -6.22
N LYS A 108 -4.96 -8.52 -6.64
CA LYS A 108 -3.80 -8.07 -5.86
C LYS A 108 -3.47 -6.63 -6.27
N VAL A 109 -3.19 -5.77 -5.30
CA VAL A 109 -2.78 -4.37 -5.54
C VAL A 109 -1.54 -4.05 -4.73
N GLN A 110 -0.55 -3.44 -5.37
CA GLN A 110 0.66 -2.95 -4.73
C GLN A 110 0.98 -1.55 -5.24
N LEU A 111 1.35 -0.67 -4.31
CA LEU A 111 1.72 0.70 -4.59
C LEU A 111 2.93 1.07 -3.75
N PHE A 112 3.99 1.53 -4.39
CA PHE A 112 5.26 1.84 -3.76
C PHE A 112 5.67 3.28 -4.02
N PHE A 113 6.23 3.90 -2.99
CA PHE A 113 6.79 5.24 -3.00
C PHE A 113 8.21 5.22 -2.45
N LYS A 114 9.09 5.99 -3.09
CA LYS A 114 10.49 6.11 -2.69
C LYS A 114 10.89 7.57 -2.65
N GLY A 115 11.48 7.99 -1.53
CA GLY A 115 11.80 9.40 -1.29
C GLY A 115 10.56 10.31 -1.39
N GLY A 116 9.39 9.78 -1.06
CA GLY A 116 8.13 10.49 -1.15
C GLY A 116 7.54 10.65 -2.55
N LYS A 117 8.18 10.10 -3.59
CA LYS A 117 7.70 10.11 -4.99
C LYS A 117 7.09 8.75 -5.36
N PHE A 118 6.17 8.76 -6.32
CA PHE A 118 5.65 7.53 -6.93
C PHE A 118 6.79 6.70 -7.52
N ASN A 119 6.80 5.40 -7.20
CA ASN A 119 7.79 4.46 -7.72
C ASN A 119 7.12 3.36 -8.55
N GLU A 120 6.05 2.74 -8.06
CA GLU A 120 5.43 1.61 -8.74
C GLU A 120 3.97 1.42 -8.32
N LEU A 121 3.14 1.04 -9.28
CA LEU A 121 1.78 0.54 -9.11
C LEU A 121 1.69 -0.78 -9.89
N GLU A 122 1.41 -1.86 -9.18
CA GLU A 122 1.08 -3.15 -9.77
C GLU A 122 -0.34 -3.53 -9.35
N THR A 123 -1.17 -3.91 -10.31
CA THR A 123 -2.42 -4.60 -10.04
C THR A 123 -2.50 -5.87 -10.86
N LEU A 124 -2.87 -6.97 -10.23
CA LEU A 124 -3.03 -8.28 -10.86
C LEU A 124 -4.47 -8.72 -10.68
N LYS A 125 -5.18 -8.95 -11.78
CA LYS A 125 -6.50 -9.57 -11.77
C LYS A 125 -6.33 -11.08 -11.89
N GLN A 126 -6.94 -11.81 -10.97
CA GLN A 126 -6.81 -13.27 -10.88
C GLN A 126 -8.17 -13.96 -11.04
N SER A 127 -8.15 -15.19 -11.57
CA SER A 127 -9.30 -16.08 -11.55
C SER A 127 -9.52 -16.67 -10.15
N SER A 128 -10.64 -17.36 -9.94
CA SER A 128 -10.89 -18.13 -8.71
C SER A 128 -9.84 -19.21 -8.44
N ASP A 129 -9.19 -19.71 -9.50
CA ASP A 129 -8.09 -20.68 -9.43
C ASP A 129 -6.71 -19.99 -9.26
N TYR A 130 -6.71 -18.67 -9.03
CA TYR A 130 -5.53 -17.83 -8.86
C TYR A 130 -4.64 -17.69 -10.10
N GLU A 131 -5.17 -18.01 -11.28
CA GLU A 131 -4.48 -17.77 -12.55
C GLU A 131 -4.53 -16.28 -12.91
N LEU A 132 -3.44 -15.75 -13.46
CA LEU A 132 -3.38 -14.37 -13.90
C LEU A 132 -4.27 -14.17 -15.14
N ILE A 133 -5.28 -13.32 -15.03
CA ILE A 133 -6.17 -12.94 -16.13
C ILE A 133 -5.63 -11.71 -16.85
N SER A 134 -5.28 -10.68 -16.07
CA SER A 134 -4.71 -9.43 -16.60
C SER A 134 -3.87 -8.74 -15.53
N SER A 135 -3.01 -7.83 -15.98
CA SER A 135 -2.26 -6.97 -15.07
C SER A 135 -2.14 -5.55 -15.61
N LEU A 136 -1.93 -4.60 -14.69
CA LEU A 136 -1.48 -3.26 -14.97
C LEU A 136 -0.24 -2.99 -14.12
N THR A 137 0.87 -2.66 -14.77
CA THR A 137 2.12 -2.29 -14.10
C THR A 137 2.56 -0.93 -14.62
N ILE A 138 2.56 0.07 -13.73
CA ILE A 138 3.06 1.42 -14.00
C ILE A 138 4.21 1.67 -13.02
N PHE A 139 5.37 2.08 -13.51
CA PHE A 139 6.53 2.28 -12.66
C PHE A 139 7.35 3.49 -13.11
N ASN A 140 8.13 4.01 -12.17
CA ASN A 140 9.14 5.02 -12.42
C ASN A 140 10.38 4.35 -12.99
N ASP A 141 10.80 4.79 -14.17
CA ASP A 141 12.08 4.43 -14.77
C ASP A 141 12.85 5.70 -15.09
N ASN A 142 13.91 5.96 -14.33
CA ASN A 142 14.77 7.12 -14.49
C ASN A 142 13.98 8.45 -14.54
N ASP A 143 13.10 8.66 -13.56
CA ASP A 143 12.21 9.83 -13.42
C ASP A 143 11.07 9.93 -14.46
N GLU A 144 10.92 8.95 -15.36
CA GLU A 144 9.77 8.85 -16.26
C GLU A 144 8.75 7.81 -15.74
N ILE A 145 7.46 8.15 -15.72
CA ILE A 145 6.41 7.19 -15.36
C ILE A 145 5.97 6.43 -16.61
N VAL A 146 6.04 5.10 -16.54
CA VAL A 146 5.89 4.25 -17.71
C VAL A 146 4.97 3.08 -17.43
N LEU A 147 4.10 2.79 -18.40
CA LEU A 147 3.26 1.60 -18.47
C LEU A 147 3.87 0.59 -19.44
N ILE A 148 4.00 -0.67 -19.00
CA ILE A 148 4.25 -1.80 -19.90
C ILE A 148 2.92 -2.47 -20.22
N LYS A 149 2.57 -2.54 -21.51
CA LYS A 149 1.49 -3.40 -22.01
C LYS A 149 2.10 -4.64 -22.64
N GLN A 150 1.47 -5.79 -22.45
CA GLN A 150 1.89 -7.03 -23.11
C GLN A 150 1.23 -7.22 -24.49
N ASN A 151 0.03 -6.69 -24.72
CA ASN A 151 -0.70 -6.83 -25.99
C ASN A 151 -1.45 -5.53 -26.37
N PRO A 152 -1.01 -4.78 -27.41
CA PRO A 152 0.29 -4.95 -28.08
C PRO A 152 1.44 -4.73 -27.08
N TRP A 153 2.55 -5.44 -27.28
CA TRP A 153 3.73 -5.23 -26.44
C TRP A 153 4.26 -3.82 -26.67
N GLY A 154 4.44 -3.08 -25.59
CA GLY A 154 4.96 -1.73 -25.71
C GLY A 154 5.19 -1.08 -24.37
N ARG A 155 5.97 -0.01 -24.44
CA ARG A 155 6.38 0.81 -23.32
C ARG A 155 5.89 2.22 -23.56
N PHE A 156 4.99 2.70 -22.70
CA PHE A 156 4.24 3.93 -22.93
C PHE A 156 4.44 4.91 -21.78
N LYS A 157 4.78 6.16 -22.09
CA LYS A 157 4.89 7.22 -21.07
C LYS A 157 3.50 7.60 -20.57
N VAL A 158 3.35 7.60 -19.25
CA VAL A 158 2.11 7.92 -18.54
C VAL A 158 2.19 9.37 -18.07
N GLY A 159 1.29 10.21 -18.57
CA GLY A 159 1.18 11.62 -18.15
C GLY A 159 0.34 11.80 -16.89
N ALA A 160 -0.63 10.92 -16.63
CA ALA A 160 -1.46 10.97 -15.43
C ALA A 160 -2.05 9.60 -15.06
N ILE A 161 -2.27 9.41 -13.76
CA ILE A 161 -2.99 8.28 -13.16
C ILE A 161 -4.10 8.89 -12.29
N GLU A 162 -5.33 8.45 -12.49
CA GLU A 162 -6.50 8.88 -11.74
C GLU A 162 -7.24 7.65 -11.22
N LEU A 163 -7.76 7.74 -10.01
CA LEU A 163 -8.59 6.71 -9.39
C LEU A 163 -10.04 7.22 -9.29
N THR A 164 -10.99 6.32 -9.51
CA THR A 164 -12.42 6.67 -9.43
C THR A 164 -13.13 5.91 -8.32
N ASP A 165 -14.28 6.41 -7.88
CA ASP A 165 -15.14 5.74 -6.89
C ASP A 165 -15.72 4.41 -7.39
N LYS A 166 -15.61 4.10 -8.69
CA LYS A 166 -16.05 2.83 -9.29
C LYS A 166 -14.96 1.75 -9.25
N GLN A 167 -13.93 1.94 -8.43
CA GLN A 167 -12.75 1.08 -8.36
C GLN A 167 -12.02 0.94 -9.69
N GLN A 168 -11.76 2.06 -10.35
CA GLN A 168 -11.08 2.08 -11.65
C GLN A 168 -9.82 2.92 -11.59
N ILE A 169 -8.75 2.38 -12.18
CA ILE A 169 -7.52 3.11 -12.50
C ILE A 169 -7.64 3.61 -13.94
N ILE A 170 -7.68 4.92 -14.11
CA ILE A 170 -7.61 5.59 -15.41
C ILE A 170 -6.18 6.07 -15.60
N TYR A 171 -5.53 5.62 -16.67
CA TYR A 171 -4.22 6.13 -17.06
C TYR A 171 -4.31 6.91 -18.37
N LYS A 172 -3.63 8.05 -18.43
CA LYS A 172 -3.51 8.89 -19.63
C LYS A 172 -2.06 8.85 -20.10
N LEU A 173 -1.85 8.48 -21.36
CA LEU A 173 -0.54 8.44 -21.99
C LEU A 173 -0.21 9.82 -22.57
N GLU A 174 1.09 10.13 -22.70
CA GLU A 174 1.53 11.42 -23.24
C GLU A 174 1.13 11.65 -24.71
N ASP A 175 0.87 10.56 -25.46
CA ASP A 175 0.37 10.63 -26.83
C ASP A 175 -1.13 10.97 -26.93
N GLY A 176 -1.79 11.22 -25.80
CA GLY A 176 -3.20 11.57 -25.68
C GLY A 176 -4.14 10.35 -25.61
N SER A 177 -3.63 9.13 -25.79
CA SER A 177 -4.42 7.92 -25.57
C SER A 177 -4.65 7.66 -24.08
N SER A 178 -5.67 6.88 -23.75
CA SER A 178 -5.99 6.53 -22.36
C SER A 178 -6.46 5.08 -22.27
N GLY A 179 -6.48 4.57 -21.05
CA GLY A 179 -7.09 3.28 -20.75
C GLY A 179 -7.66 3.26 -19.34
N ILE A 180 -8.49 2.25 -19.12
CA ILE A 180 -9.18 2.02 -17.85
C ILE A 180 -8.85 0.60 -17.42
N TYR A 181 -8.53 0.43 -16.14
CA TYR A 181 -8.32 -0.86 -15.50
C TYR A 181 -9.27 -0.97 -14.30
N GLN A 182 -10.12 -1.99 -14.29
CA GLN A 182 -11.01 -2.27 -13.18
C GLN A 182 -10.22 -2.99 -12.08
N VAL A 183 -10.35 -2.52 -10.84
CA VAL A 183 -9.80 -3.13 -9.64
C VAL A 183 -10.98 -3.67 -8.83
N ASP A 184 -11.01 -4.97 -8.58
CA ASP A 184 -12.09 -5.62 -7.85
C ASP A 184 -11.58 -6.10 -6.50
N ILE A 185 -11.54 -5.17 -5.54
CA ILE A 185 -11.17 -5.42 -4.14
C ILE A 185 -12.23 -4.85 -3.19
N ASN A 186 -12.08 -5.10 -1.90
CA ASN A 186 -12.94 -4.55 -0.88
C ASN A 186 -12.96 -3.01 -0.94
N PRO A 187 -14.14 -2.35 -0.90
CA PRO A 187 -14.24 -0.89 -1.00
C PRO A 187 -13.46 -0.10 0.05
N GLU A 188 -13.34 -0.61 1.29
CA GLU A 188 -12.60 0.07 2.36
C GLU A 188 -11.09 -0.01 2.11
N VAL A 189 -10.62 -1.14 1.60
CA VAL A 189 -9.22 -1.32 1.14
C VAL A 189 -8.93 -0.41 -0.05
N TYR A 190 -9.84 -0.38 -1.03
CA TYR A 190 -9.75 0.53 -2.17
C TYR A 190 -9.71 2.00 -1.73
N SER A 191 -10.47 2.38 -0.70
CA SER A 191 -10.47 3.74 -0.16
C SER A 191 -9.10 4.16 0.42
N ILE A 192 -8.36 3.24 1.05
CA ILE A 192 -6.99 3.55 1.50
C ILE A 192 -6.08 3.70 0.29
N PHE A 193 -6.08 2.70 -0.58
CA PHE A 193 -5.28 2.68 -1.80
C PHE A 193 -5.49 3.97 -2.60
N SER A 194 -6.75 4.43 -2.72
CA SER A 194 -7.06 5.56 -3.55
C SER A 194 -6.64 6.91 -3.01
N LYS A 195 -6.53 7.05 -1.69
CA LYS A 195 -6.01 8.26 -1.06
C LYS A 195 -4.50 8.44 -1.25
N LEU A 196 -3.77 7.36 -1.57
CA LEU A 196 -2.31 7.38 -1.69
C LEU A 196 -1.81 7.85 -3.07
N ILE A 197 -2.64 7.78 -4.11
CA ILE A 197 -2.35 8.28 -5.46
C ILE A 197 -2.78 9.74 -5.57
#